data_AF-A0A942V3Y2-F1
#
_entry.id   AF-A0A942V3Y2-F1
#
_cell.length_a   1.000
_cell.length_b   1.000
_cell.length_c   1.000
_cell.angle_alpha   90.00
_cell.angle_beta   90.00
_cell.angle_gamma   90.00
#
_symmetry.space_group_name_H-M   'P 1'
#
loop_
_entity.id
_entity.type
_entity.pdbx_description
1 polymer ?
#
loop_
_entity_poly.entity_id
_entity_poly.type
_entity_poly.pdbx_seq_one_letter_code
_entity_poly.pdbx_strand_id
1 'polypeptide(L)'
;MGFDFDRLISVVLDSIAPDLLKYDMIFLIGEAGAGKTTIMNILRGKGFNEEYNATDIGEVSRPFLSIDKGLKIIKVIDTSGSNLKSLPRWKEKDYTIRCFIFDTTQFYKGKKIDKKIRLGIKNTIKEVEYINYGYSEKKIIRFFQKLSKSKEYEDVVKCIAIGTRGNEVDSEDKEKIRKEVIKMGIKCKIFELKNNPKKELINFIFKGE
;
A
#
# COMPACT_ATOMS: atom_id res chain seq x y z
N MET A 1 -23.80 18.83 18.85
CA MET A 1 -23.89 17.50 18.21
C MET A 1 -23.21 17.60 16.85
N GLY A 2 -22.00 17.09 16.71
CA GLY A 2 -21.30 17.09 15.42
C GLY A 2 -21.86 16.00 14.53
N PHE A 3 -22.27 16.37 13.33
CA PHE A 3 -22.74 15.41 12.32
C PHE A 3 -21.56 14.54 11.89
N ASP A 4 -21.62 13.23 12.16
CA ASP A 4 -20.54 12.29 11.80
C ASP A 4 -20.64 11.94 10.31
N PHE A 5 -20.00 12.78 9.50
CA PHE A 5 -20.00 12.69 8.04
C PHE A 5 -19.37 11.38 7.55
N ASP A 6 -18.36 10.86 8.26
CA ASP A 6 -17.72 9.58 7.94
C ASP A 6 -18.70 8.42 8.13
N ARG A 7 -19.51 8.46 9.19
CA ARG A 7 -20.55 7.46 9.45
C ARG A 7 -21.69 7.54 8.44
N LEU A 8 -22.18 8.74 8.10
CA LEU A 8 -23.21 8.91 7.06
C LEU A 8 -22.74 8.30 5.74
N ILE A 9 -21.49 8.56 5.35
CA ILE A 9 -20.99 8.06 4.08
C ILE A 9 -20.73 6.56 4.11
N SER A 10 -20.25 5.99 5.21
CA SER A 10 -20.18 4.53 5.34
C SER A 10 -21.55 3.89 5.10
N VAL A 11 -22.63 4.45 5.69
CA VAL A 11 -24.00 3.92 5.52
C VAL A 11 -24.49 4.06 4.08
N VAL A 12 -24.20 5.19 3.42
CA VAL A 12 -24.57 5.42 2.02
C VAL A 12 -23.81 4.48 1.08
N LEU A 13 -22.50 4.29 1.29
CA LEU A 13 -21.67 3.36 0.51
C LEU A 13 -22.10 1.90 0.69
N ASP A 14 -22.50 1.52 1.90
CA ASP A 14 -23.03 0.17 2.19
C ASP A 14 -24.41 -0.07 1.52
N SER A 15 -25.16 0.99 1.23
CA SER A 15 -26.50 0.93 0.62
C SER A 15 -26.49 0.91 -0.91
N ILE A 16 -25.41 1.42 -1.53
CA ILE A 16 -25.19 1.32 -2.97
C ILE A 16 -24.59 -0.05 -3.26
N ALA A 17 -25.10 -0.78 -4.25
CA ALA A 17 -24.57 -2.08 -4.63
C ALA A 17 -23.03 -2.01 -4.76
N PRO A 18 -22.26 -2.83 -4.02
CA PRO A 18 -20.79 -2.74 -4.00
C PRO A 18 -20.14 -2.81 -5.40
N ASP A 19 -20.85 -3.41 -6.35
CA ASP A 19 -20.41 -3.59 -7.74
C ASP A 19 -20.57 -2.33 -8.62
N LEU A 20 -21.30 -1.31 -8.15
CA LEU A 20 -21.55 -0.04 -8.86
C LEU A 20 -20.59 1.09 -8.44
N LEU A 21 -19.89 0.94 -7.30
CA LEU A 21 -18.93 1.93 -6.80
C LEU A 21 -17.52 1.58 -7.26
N LYS A 22 -16.83 2.54 -7.90
CA LYS A 22 -15.40 2.42 -8.21
C LYS A 22 -14.58 2.75 -6.96
N TYR A 23 -13.65 1.87 -6.60
CA TYR A 23 -12.79 2.03 -5.44
C TYR A 23 -11.31 2.11 -5.86
N ASP A 24 -10.57 3.03 -5.24
CA ASP A 24 -9.11 2.93 -5.21
C ASP A 24 -8.76 1.89 -4.11
N MET A 25 -8.11 0.80 -4.50
CA MET A 25 -7.75 -0.27 -3.55
C MET A 25 -6.32 -0.16 -3.08
N ILE A 26 -6.11 -0.23 -1.77
CA ILE A 26 -4.78 -0.26 -1.14
C ILE A 26 -4.59 -1.60 -0.46
N PHE A 27 -3.60 -2.37 -0.89
CA PHE A 27 -3.19 -3.61 -0.22
C PHE A 27 -1.99 -3.33 0.67
N LEU A 28 -2.13 -3.59 1.96
CA LEU A 28 -1.01 -3.55 2.90
C LEU A 28 -0.41 -4.95 2.98
N ILE A 29 0.85 -5.07 2.61
CA ILE A 29 1.58 -6.33 2.51
C ILE A 29 2.84 -6.21 3.34
N GLY A 30 3.25 -7.24 4.07
CA GLY A 30 4.47 -7.17 4.86
C GLY A 30 4.45 -8.16 6.02
N GLU A 31 5.58 -8.26 6.72
CA GLU A 31 5.73 -9.17 7.85
C GLU A 31 4.80 -8.82 9.02
N ALA A 32 4.57 -9.79 9.91
CA ALA A 32 3.90 -9.54 11.17
C ALA A 32 4.68 -8.48 11.98
N GLY A 33 3.98 -7.58 12.67
CA GLY A 33 4.62 -6.49 13.42
C GLY A 33 5.24 -5.36 12.57
N ALA A 34 5.14 -5.40 11.24
CA ALA A 34 5.69 -4.34 10.38
C ALA A 34 4.94 -2.99 10.47
N GLY A 35 3.74 -2.96 11.04
CA GLY A 35 2.93 -1.73 11.20
C GLY A 35 1.77 -1.56 10.21
N LYS A 36 1.33 -2.63 9.53
CA LYS A 36 0.20 -2.61 8.59
C LYS A 36 -1.11 -2.09 9.22
N THR A 37 -1.52 -2.72 10.32
CA THR A 37 -2.75 -2.36 11.06
C THR A 37 -2.70 -0.92 11.57
N THR A 38 -1.53 -0.47 12.02
CA THR A 38 -1.29 0.92 12.43
C THR A 38 -1.49 1.89 11.27
N ILE A 39 -0.93 1.60 10.09
CA ILE A 39 -1.16 2.41 8.88
C ILE A 39 -2.65 2.43 8.52
N MET A 40 -3.33 1.27 8.55
CA MET A 40 -4.77 1.20 8.30
C MET A 40 -5.56 2.10 9.28
N ASN A 41 -5.23 2.06 10.57
CA ASN A 41 -5.89 2.89 11.59
C ASN A 41 -5.65 4.40 11.37
N ILE A 42 -4.41 4.78 11.03
CA ILE A 42 -4.06 6.17 10.70
C ILE A 42 -4.84 6.64 9.47
N LEU A 43 -4.87 5.84 8.39
CA LEU A 43 -5.62 6.16 7.18
C LEU A 43 -7.12 6.32 7.46
N ARG A 44 -7.68 5.50 8.36
CA ARG A 44 -9.07 5.58 8.83
C ARG A 44 -9.35 6.72 9.81
N GLY A 45 -8.34 7.50 10.20
CA GLY A 45 -8.48 8.57 11.19
C GLY A 45 -8.59 8.10 12.65
N LYS A 46 -8.37 6.81 12.93
CA LYS A 46 -8.34 6.27 14.31
C LYS A 46 -7.05 6.61 15.06
N GLY A 47 -6.02 7.06 14.36
CA GLY A 47 -4.73 7.42 14.95
C GLY A 47 -3.81 6.23 15.22
N PHE A 48 -2.76 6.47 16.00
CA PHE A 48 -1.79 5.47 16.44
C PHE A 48 -2.31 4.75 17.69
N ASN A 49 -2.22 3.43 17.72
CA ASN A 49 -2.52 2.62 18.90
C ASN A 49 -1.25 1.89 19.35
N GLU A 50 -0.91 2.02 20.63
CA GLU A 50 0.27 1.40 21.23
C GLU A 50 0.10 -0.11 21.47
N GLU A 51 -1.14 -0.58 21.63
CA GLU A 51 -1.43 -1.99 21.83
C GLU A 51 -1.38 -2.77 20.49
N TYR A 52 -0.45 -3.73 20.39
CA TYR A 52 -0.39 -4.65 19.26
C TYR A 52 -1.36 -5.82 19.47
N ASN A 53 -2.49 -5.79 18.77
CA ASN A 53 -3.37 -6.93 18.61
C ASN A 53 -3.08 -7.59 17.25
N ALA A 54 -2.71 -8.88 17.25
CA ALA A 54 -2.48 -9.61 16.02
C ALA A 54 -3.76 -9.63 15.17
N THR A 55 -3.65 -9.23 13.90
CA THR A 55 -4.80 -9.16 12.99
C THR A 55 -5.21 -10.55 12.53
N ASP A 56 -6.51 -10.83 12.58
CA ASP A 56 -7.11 -12.00 11.94
C ASP A 56 -6.82 -12.02 10.43
N ILE A 57 -6.84 -13.21 9.82
CA ILE A 57 -6.39 -13.37 8.44
C ILE A 57 -7.29 -12.59 7.47
N GLY A 58 -6.73 -11.58 6.82
CA GLY A 58 -7.39 -10.83 5.75
C GLY A 58 -8.42 -9.80 6.20
N GLU A 59 -8.15 -9.01 7.24
CA GLU A 59 -9.03 -7.90 7.64
C GLU A 59 -9.19 -6.90 6.49
N VAL A 60 -10.41 -6.84 5.96
CA VAL A 60 -10.81 -5.86 4.95
C VAL A 60 -11.42 -4.68 5.68
N SER A 61 -10.81 -3.51 5.56
CA SER A 61 -11.42 -2.30 6.10
C SER A 61 -12.76 -2.00 5.42
N ARG A 62 -13.68 -1.40 6.19
CA ARG A 62 -14.82 -0.71 5.57
C ARG A 62 -14.28 0.41 4.67
N PRO A 63 -14.84 0.61 3.47
CA PRO A 63 -14.43 1.70 2.61
C PRO A 63 -14.51 3.04 3.35
N PHE A 64 -13.54 3.91 3.14
CA PHE A 64 -13.57 5.28 3.68
C PHE A 64 -13.30 6.27 2.57
N LEU A 65 -13.76 7.50 2.76
CA LEU A 65 -13.50 8.56 1.81
C LEU A 65 -12.17 9.23 2.06
N SER A 66 -11.49 9.54 0.96
CA SER A 66 -10.46 10.56 0.93
C SER A 66 -10.89 11.66 -0.02
N ILE A 67 -10.90 12.88 0.50
CA ILE A 67 -11.15 14.08 -0.29
C ILE A 67 -9.78 14.70 -0.60
N ASP A 68 -9.14 14.22 -1.67
CA ASP A 68 -7.90 14.81 -2.20
C ASP A 68 -8.06 15.03 -3.70
N LYS A 69 -8.26 16.30 -4.09
CA LYS A 69 -8.62 16.76 -5.46
C LYS A 69 -9.88 16.12 -6.07
N GLY A 70 -10.76 15.53 -5.26
CA GLY A 70 -12.01 14.89 -5.67
C GLY A 70 -12.49 13.87 -4.63
N LEU A 71 -13.70 13.33 -4.79
CA LEU A 71 -14.23 12.27 -3.92
C LEU A 71 -13.60 10.92 -4.34
N LYS A 72 -12.66 10.39 -3.55
CA LYS A 72 -12.12 9.04 -3.74
C LYS A 72 -12.63 8.11 -2.67
N ILE A 73 -13.18 6.97 -3.08
CA ILE A 73 -13.60 5.92 -2.16
C ILE A 73 -12.45 4.92 -2.08
N ILE A 74 -11.85 4.80 -0.90
CA ILE A 74 -10.66 3.97 -0.67
C ILE A 74 -11.06 2.73 0.11
N LYS A 75 -10.54 1.58 -0.32
CA LYS A 75 -10.64 0.34 0.43
C LYS A 75 -9.25 -0.19 0.77
N VAL A 76 -8.94 -0.27 2.06
CA VAL A 76 -7.68 -0.84 2.55
C VAL A 76 -7.87 -2.31 2.91
N ILE A 77 -6.98 -3.16 2.42
CA ILE A 77 -6.97 -4.61 2.68
C ILE A 77 -5.68 -4.93 3.44
N ASP A 78 -5.81 -5.31 4.71
CA ASP A 78 -4.67 -5.75 5.51
C ASP A 78 -4.45 -7.26 5.27
N THR A 79 -3.35 -7.58 4.59
CA THR A 79 -3.00 -8.99 4.33
C THR A 79 -2.17 -9.50 5.51
N SER A 80 -2.79 -10.28 6.38
CA SER A 80 -2.05 -11.04 7.40
C SER A 80 -0.99 -11.91 6.72
N GLY A 81 0.28 -11.70 7.06
CA GLY A 81 1.37 -12.62 6.74
C GLY A 81 1.28 -13.31 5.37
N SER A 82 1.58 -12.58 4.29
CA SER A 82 2.13 -13.14 3.04
C SER A 82 1.26 -13.98 2.08
N ASN A 83 -0.06 -14.13 2.22
CA ASN A 83 -0.86 -14.87 1.23
C ASN A 83 -1.81 -13.99 0.42
N LEU A 84 -1.29 -13.34 -0.62
CA LEU A 84 -2.05 -12.67 -1.67
C LEU A 84 -2.91 -13.64 -2.52
N LYS A 85 -2.62 -14.94 -2.46
CA LYS A 85 -3.32 -15.98 -3.23
C LYS A 85 -4.79 -16.19 -2.82
N SER A 86 -5.18 -15.80 -1.60
CA SER A 86 -6.56 -15.93 -1.13
C SER A 86 -7.45 -14.77 -1.58
N LEU A 87 -6.87 -13.71 -2.16
CA LEU A 87 -7.64 -12.56 -2.63
C LEU A 87 -8.22 -12.87 -4.03
N PRO A 88 -9.52 -12.59 -4.26
CA PRO A 88 -10.11 -12.86 -5.56
C PRO A 88 -9.45 -12.00 -6.64
N ARG A 89 -8.76 -12.64 -7.60
CA ARG A 89 -8.07 -11.97 -8.73
C ARG A 89 -8.94 -10.97 -9.49
N TRP A 90 -10.26 -11.18 -9.52
CA TRP A 90 -11.22 -10.33 -10.22
C TRP A 90 -11.58 -9.03 -9.47
N LYS A 91 -11.16 -8.88 -8.20
CA LYS A 91 -11.36 -7.65 -7.42
C LYS A 91 -10.28 -6.60 -7.69
N GLU A 92 -9.15 -6.92 -8.32
CA GLU A 92 -8.15 -5.91 -8.75
C GLU A 92 -8.60 -5.18 -10.02
N LYS A 93 -9.81 -4.63 -10.00
CA LYS A 93 -10.35 -3.77 -11.06
C LYS A 93 -10.40 -2.35 -10.53
N ASP A 94 -9.94 -1.43 -11.37
CA ASP A 94 -9.69 -0.04 -11.01
C ASP A 94 -8.47 0.10 -10.08
N TYR A 95 -7.67 1.12 -10.39
CA TYR A 95 -6.34 1.41 -9.86
C TYR A 95 -6.04 0.85 -8.45
N THR A 96 -5.09 -0.08 -8.40
CA THR A 96 -4.70 -0.75 -7.15
C THR A 96 -3.29 -0.33 -6.73
N ILE A 97 -3.08 -0.07 -5.44
CA ILE A 97 -1.76 0.24 -4.88
C ILE A 97 -1.38 -0.86 -3.89
N ARG A 98 -0.28 -1.55 -4.16
CA ARG A 98 0.36 -2.48 -3.22
C ARG A 98 1.42 -1.72 -2.41
N CYS A 99 1.17 -1.59 -1.12
CA CYS A 99 2.08 -0.99 -0.15
C CYS A 99 2.81 -2.08 0.62
N PHE A 100 4.09 -2.29 0.31
CA PHE A 100 4.93 -3.18 1.09
C PHE A 100 5.42 -2.46 2.35
N ILE A 101 4.90 -2.88 3.51
CA ILE A 101 5.20 -2.34 4.82
C ILE A 101 6.30 -3.17 5.47
N PHE A 102 7.34 -2.51 5.97
CA PHE A 102 8.44 -3.18 6.66
C PHE A 102 8.89 -2.39 7.90
N ASP A 103 9.42 -3.11 8.88
CA ASP A 103 10.10 -2.51 10.03
C ASP A 103 11.51 -2.07 9.63
N THR A 104 11.79 -0.77 9.70
CA THR A 104 13.09 -0.23 9.31
C THR A 104 14.21 -0.73 10.21
N THR A 105 13.94 -0.99 11.50
CA THR A 105 14.92 -1.49 12.47
C THR A 105 15.38 -2.91 12.18
N GLN A 106 14.60 -3.66 11.41
CA GLN A 106 14.88 -5.05 11.05
C GLN A 106 15.55 -5.18 9.68
N PHE A 107 15.64 -4.09 8.91
CA PHE A 107 16.13 -4.14 7.53
C PHE A 107 17.56 -4.70 7.38
N TYR A 108 18.39 -4.50 8.41
CA TYR A 108 19.78 -5.01 8.47
C TYR A 108 20.05 -5.97 9.64
N LYS A 109 19.06 -6.32 10.47
CA LYS A 109 19.31 -7.20 11.65
C LYS A 109 19.62 -8.64 11.22
N GLY A 110 20.76 -9.18 11.67
CA GLY A 110 21.17 -10.58 11.50
C GLY A 110 22.47 -10.79 10.70
N LYS A 111 23.26 -11.82 11.04
CA LYS A 111 24.59 -12.12 10.43
C LYS A 111 24.58 -12.65 8.99
N LYS A 112 23.44 -12.60 8.32
CA LYS A 112 23.27 -12.64 6.87
C LYS A 112 22.11 -11.70 6.61
N ILE A 113 22.40 -10.52 6.05
CA ILE A 113 21.44 -9.57 5.43
C ILE A 113 20.03 -10.17 5.40
N ASP A 114 19.11 -9.63 6.21
CA ASP A 114 17.79 -10.24 6.36
C ASP A 114 17.13 -10.36 4.98
N LYS A 115 17.11 -11.60 4.48
CA LYS A 115 16.62 -11.92 3.15
C LYS A 115 15.12 -11.63 3.09
N LYS A 116 14.39 -11.65 4.20
CA LYS A 116 12.93 -11.68 4.16
C LYS A 116 12.32 -10.37 3.70
N ILE A 117 12.73 -9.22 4.25
CA ILE A 117 12.20 -7.91 3.83
C ILE A 117 12.54 -7.66 2.35
N ARG A 118 13.81 -7.85 1.96
CA ARG A 118 14.25 -7.63 0.57
C ARG A 118 13.59 -8.59 -0.40
N LEU A 119 13.46 -9.85 -0.03
CA LEU A 119 12.79 -10.87 -0.84
C LEU A 119 11.29 -10.59 -0.94
N GLY A 120 10.65 -10.15 0.15
CA GLY A 120 9.25 -9.74 0.18
C GLY A 120 8.98 -8.57 -0.75
N ILE A 121 9.84 -7.54 -0.73
CA ILE A 121 9.77 -6.41 -1.67
C ILE A 121 9.91 -6.91 -3.11
N LYS A 122 10.98 -7.67 -3.40
CA LYS A 122 11.24 -8.19 -4.76
C LYS A 122 10.13 -9.10 -5.28
N ASN A 123 9.56 -9.94 -4.43
CA ASN A 123 8.45 -10.82 -4.80
C ASN A 123 7.19 -10.01 -5.08
N THR A 124 6.89 -9.00 -4.25
CA THR A 124 5.74 -8.10 -4.47
C THR A 124 5.88 -7.34 -5.80
N ILE A 125 7.07 -6.83 -6.11
CA ILE A 125 7.37 -6.19 -7.40
C ILE A 125 7.10 -7.16 -8.54
N LYS A 126 7.65 -8.37 -8.49
CA LYS A 126 7.44 -9.40 -9.52
C LYS A 126 5.98 -9.77 -9.71
N GLU A 127 5.20 -9.83 -8.64
CA GLU A 127 3.76 -10.09 -8.72
C GLU A 127 3.02 -8.93 -9.39
N VAL A 128 3.33 -7.68 -9.01
CA VAL A 128 2.75 -6.47 -9.65
C VAL A 128 3.12 -6.42 -11.11
N GLU A 129 4.37 -6.70 -11.45
CA GLU A 129 4.81 -6.83 -12.84
C GLU A 129 4.01 -7.95 -13.54
N TYR A 130 3.89 -9.13 -12.95
CA TYR A 130 3.10 -10.20 -13.55
C TYR A 130 1.63 -9.79 -13.79
N ILE A 131 1.00 -9.04 -12.89
CA ILE A 131 -0.37 -8.54 -13.08
C ILE A 131 -0.43 -7.51 -14.21
N ASN A 132 0.52 -6.57 -14.22
CA ASN A 132 0.58 -5.51 -15.21
C ASN A 132 0.99 -6.04 -16.60
N TYR A 133 1.81 -7.08 -16.71
CA TYR A 133 2.45 -7.57 -17.94
C TYR A 133 2.02 -8.99 -18.37
N GLY A 134 1.31 -9.74 -17.53
CA GLY A 134 1.05 -11.19 -17.70
C GLY A 134 -0.09 -11.56 -18.65
N TYR A 135 -0.79 -10.60 -19.23
CA TYR A 135 -1.69 -10.84 -20.37
C TYR A 135 -0.86 -10.68 -21.66
N SER A 136 -0.65 -11.78 -22.39
CA SER A 136 0.18 -11.86 -23.61
C SER A 136 -0.13 -10.77 -24.65
N GLU A 137 -1.39 -10.40 -24.82
CA GLU A 137 -1.83 -9.31 -25.71
C GLU A 137 -1.32 -7.92 -25.26
N LYS A 138 -1.28 -7.65 -23.94
CA LYS A 138 -0.79 -6.38 -23.39
C LYS A 138 0.72 -6.21 -23.59
N LYS A 139 1.47 -7.30 -23.73
CA LYS A 139 2.91 -7.29 -23.98
C LYS A 139 3.24 -6.74 -25.38
N ILE A 140 2.44 -7.12 -26.38
CA ILE A 140 2.53 -6.64 -27.76
C ILE A 140 2.09 -5.18 -27.83
N ILE A 141 0.95 -4.83 -27.20
CA ILE A 141 0.45 -3.46 -27.12
C ILE A 141 1.50 -2.52 -26.49
N ARG A 142 2.17 -2.93 -25.40
CA ARG A 142 3.26 -2.15 -24.77
C ARG A 142 4.47 -1.96 -25.67
N PHE A 143 4.86 -2.97 -26.45
CA PHE A 143 5.98 -2.86 -27.38
C PHE A 143 5.70 -1.76 -28.42
N PHE A 144 4.49 -1.76 -29.01
CA PHE A 144 4.06 -0.75 -29.96
C PHE A 144 3.87 0.65 -29.33
N GLN A 145 3.40 0.73 -28.08
CA GLN A 145 3.23 2.01 -27.37
C GLN A 145 4.54 2.65 -26.91
N LYS A 146 5.55 1.84 -26.53
CA LYS A 146 6.91 2.35 -26.28
C LYS A 146 7.54 2.92 -27.55
N LEU A 147 7.30 2.28 -28.69
CA LEU A 147 7.76 2.75 -30.00
C LEU A 147 7.07 4.06 -30.41
N SER A 148 5.79 4.25 -30.07
CA SER A 148 5.01 5.43 -30.46
C SER A 148 5.19 6.66 -29.55
N LYS A 149 5.96 6.57 -28.44
CA LYS A 149 6.09 7.64 -27.41
C LYS A 149 4.74 8.17 -26.89
N SER A 150 3.67 7.37 -26.95
CA SER A 150 2.36 7.77 -26.45
C SER A 150 2.39 7.89 -24.92
N LYS A 151 1.90 9.03 -24.40
CA LYS A 151 2.08 9.46 -23.00
C LYS A 151 1.16 8.78 -21.97
N GLU A 152 0.24 7.94 -22.37
CA GLU A 152 -0.80 7.45 -21.45
C GLU A 152 -0.80 5.92 -21.38
N TYR A 153 0.02 5.40 -20.47
CA TYR A 153 -0.25 4.09 -19.88
C TYR A 153 0.13 4.15 -18.42
N GLU A 154 -0.90 4.25 -17.57
CA GLU A 154 -0.74 4.14 -16.12
C GLU A 154 -0.85 2.66 -15.74
N ASP A 155 0.09 2.18 -14.92
CA ASP A 155 0.02 0.81 -14.43
C ASP A 155 -1.30 0.58 -13.69
N VAL A 156 -1.96 -0.54 -14.00
CA VAL A 156 -3.22 -0.95 -13.33
C VAL A 156 -2.97 -1.16 -11.84
N VAL A 157 -1.78 -1.68 -11.51
CA VAL A 157 -1.33 -1.87 -10.14
C VAL A 157 0.00 -1.13 -9.92
N LYS A 158 0.07 -0.26 -8.93
CA LYS A 158 1.32 0.36 -8.47
C LYS A 158 1.89 -0.39 -7.28
N CYS A 159 3.22 -0.38 -7.16
CA CYS A 159 3.93 -0.91 -6.00
C CYS A 159 4.75 0.19 -5.33
N ILE A 160 4.61 0.33 -4.02
CA ILE A 160 5.42 1.24 -3.19
C ILE A 160 5.85 0.53 -1.92
N ALA A 161 6.91 1.05 -1.28
CA ALA A 161 7.38 0.58 0.00
C ALA A 161 7.27 1.66 1.08
N ILE A 162 6.86 1.24 2.28
CA ILE A 162 6.71 2.09 3.45
C ILE A 162 7.50 1.44 4.59
N GLY A 163 8.56 2.11 5.02
CA GLY A 163 9.29 1.73 6.23
C GLY A 163 8.64 2.36 7.46
N THR A 164 8.55 1.63 8.56
CA THR A 164 8.01 2.09 9.85
C THR A 164 9.13 2.18 10.90
N ARG A 165 8.82 2.72 12.09
CA ARG A 165 9.78 2.94 13.19
C ARG A 165 10.96 3.82 12.77
N GLY A 166 10.66 4.88 12.02
CA GLY A 166 11.68 5.78 11.49
C GLY A 166 12.52 6.45 12.56
N ASN A 167 11.98 6.73 13.76
CA ASN A 167 12.76 7.34 14.85
C ASN A 167 13.74 6.38 15.55
N GLU A 168 13.61 5.06 15.36
CA GLU A 168 14.45 4.03 15.98
C GLU A 168 15.72 3.72 15.16
N VAL A 169 15.90 4.38 14.01
CA VAL A 169 17.08 4.24 13.14
C VAL A 169 17.65 5.62 12.84
N ASP A 170 18.97 5.74 12.91
CA ASP A 170 19.65 7.00 12.60
C ASP A 170 19.39 7.47 11.17
N SER A 171 19.64 8.77 10.93
CA SER A 171 19.34 9.40 9.64
C SER A 171 20.15 8.83 8.48
N GLU A 172 21.39 8.38 8.73
CA GLU A 172 22.27 7.87 7.68
C GLU A 172 21.79 6.50 7.22
N ASP A 173 21.52 5.59 8.16
CA ASP A 173 21.03 4.25 7.88
C ASP A 173 19.62 4.27 7.29
N LYS A 174 18.75 5.16 7.77
CA LYS A 174 17.43 5.40 7.16
C LYS A 174 17.54 5.77 5.69
N GLU A 175 18.46 6.66 5.33
CA GLU A 175 18.66 7.07 3.93
C GLU A 175 19.31 5.96 3.10
N LYS A 176 20.24 5.18 3.67
CA LYS A 176 20.79 3.98 3.01
C LYS A 176 19.70 2.97 2.67
N ILE A 177 18.84 2.63 3.64
CA ILE A 177 17.71 1.72 3.47
C ILE A 177 16.80 2.22 2.36
N ARG A 178 16.40 3.49 2.41
CA ARG A 178 15.53 4.12 1.40
C ARG A 178 16.13 4.03 0.00
N LYS A 179 17.40 4.41 -0.16
CA LYS A 179 18.11 4.32 -1.44
C LYS A 179 18.21 2.88 -1.93
N GLU A 180 18.42 1.91 -1.04
CA GLU A 180 18.49 0.51 -1.41
C GLU A 180 17.16 -0.01 -1.96
N VAL A 181 16.04 0.32 -1.32
CA VAL A 181 14.70 -0.05 -1.80
C VAL A 181 14.37 0.65 -3.13
N ILE A 182 14.75 1.93 -3.28
CA ILE A 182 14.59 2.66 -4.55
C ILE A 182 15.38 1.99 -5.69
N LYS A 183 16.59 1.51 -5.41
CA LYS A 183 17.38 0.74 -6.40
C LYS A 183 16.71 -0.58 -6.81
N MET A 184 15.73 -1.09 -6.05
CA MET A 184 14.92 -2.25 -6.44
C MET A 184 13.80 -1.91 -7.44
N GLY A 185 13.56 -0.62 -7.71
CA GLY A 185 12.63 -0.16 -8.76
C GLY A 185 11.29 0.39 -8.28
N ILE A 186 11.11 0.66 -6.98
CA ILE A 186 9.87 1.21 -6.42
C ILE A 186 10.11 2.45 -5.56
N LYS A 187 9.08 3.28 -5.40
CA LYS A 187 9.13 4.42 -4.46
C LYS A 187 9.21 3.90 -3.03
N CYS A 188 10.00 4.57 -2.18
CA CYS A 188 10.14 4.22 -0.78
C CYS A 188 10.17 5.48 0.09
N LYS A 189 9.43 5.46 1.21
CA LYS A 189 9.46 6.48 2.26
C LYS A 189 9.37 5.81 3.62
N ILE A 190 10.09 6.36 4.60
CA ILE A 190 10.16 5.84 5.96
C ILE A 190 9.42 6.81 6.86
N PHE A 191 8.47 6.31 7.64
CA PHE A 191 7.57 7.11 8.45
C PHE A 191 7.76 6.85 9.94
N GLU A 192 7.54 7.91 10.72
CA GLU A 192 7.27 7.80 12.14
C GLU A 192 5.76 7.76 12.38
N LEU A 193 5.22 6.57 12.64
CA LEU A 193 3.77 6.39 12.75
C LEU A 193 3.20 6.96 14.05
N LYS A 194 4.00 7.09 15.12
CA LYS A 194 3.56 7.70 16.39
C LYS A 194 3.12 9.15 16.22
N ASN A 195 3.68 9.85 15.22
CA ASN A 195 3.31 11.22 14.89
C ASN A 195 1.97 11.32 14.12
N ASN A 196 1.28 10.19 13.91
CA ASN A 196 0.02 10.11 13.17
C ASN A 196 0.07 10.81 11.79
N PRO A 197 1.01 10.45 10.89
CA PRO A 197 1.28 11.19 9.64
C PRO A 197 0.24 10.92 8.54
N LYS A 198 -1.06 11.05 8.83
CA LYS A 198 -2.16 10.71 7.91
C LYS A 198 -2.04 11.41 6.55
N LYS A 199 -1.82 12.73 6.57
CA LYS A 199 -1.73 13.55 5.34
C LYS A 199 -0.52 13.17 4.50
N GLU A 200 0.63 12.94 5.13
CA GLU A 200 1.86 12.54 4.44
C GLU A 200 1.74 11.13 3.87
N LEU A 201 1.11 10.19 4.59
CA LEU A 201 0.84 8.84 4.11
C LEU A 201 -0.04 8.87 2.87
N ILE A 202 -1.16 9.61 2.89
CA ILE A 202 -2.06 9.75 1.73
C ILE A 202 -1.30 10.36 0.54
N ASN A 203 -0.56 11.46 0.75
CA ASN A 203 0.22 12.08 -0.31
C ASN A 203 1.26 11.11 -0.90
N PHE A 204 1.98 10.37 -0.07
CA PHE A 204 2.96 9.40 -0.56
C PHE A 204 2.30 8.24 -1.32
N ILE A 205 1.19 7.71 -0.82
CA ILE A 205 0.48 6.60 -1.45
C ILE A 205 -0.04 7.00 -2.84
N PHE A 206 -0.68 8.17 -2.96
CA PHE A 206 -1.37 8.55 -4.19
C PHE A 206 -0.54 9.42 -5.14
N LYS A 207 0.36 10.27 -4.62
CA LYS A 207 1.20 11.20 -5.42
C LYS A 207 2.65 10.72 -5.49
N GLY A 208 3.08 9.96 -4.48
CA GLY A 208 4.47 9.52 -4.35
C GLY A 208 5.44 10.68 -4.12
N GLU A 209 4.99 11.62 -3.28
CA GLU A 209 5.71 12.76 -2.68
C GLU A 209 6.08 12.46 -1.21
#